data_AF-K0NYB8-F1
#
_entry.id   AF-K0NYB8-F1
#
_cell.length_a   1.000
_cell.length_b   1.000
_cell.length_c   1.000
_cell.angle_alpha   90.00
_cell.angle_beta   90.00
_cell.angle_gamma   90.00
#
_symmetry.space_group_name_H-M   'P 1'
#
loop_
_entity.id
_entity.type
_entity.pdbx_description
1 polymer ?
#
loop_
_entity_poly.entity_id
_entity_poly.type
_entity_poly.pdbx_seq_one_letter_code
_entity_poly.pdbx_strand_id
1 'polypeptide(L)'
;MKNYKVGEAAEILGVSVSTLQRWDREGRLKAYRTVAGRRYYTQKQLNEQLGVTDDGRKNVIYTRATADLAIDDLANQERILTEYCNATGVIVDEVISEIDSGLNYDRPKWNRLLQEVEGQKVNKIYVTHKDRFMRFGFDWIEKFCIRHGSEIIVVNNPKTSPDQELVDDLVNIIKAFSDRLPVLQSYMTEIKNDSKLKDLAKSKKANLSDYTHISADNKFKNMQAVAARSNPAYSQDKKQEESKVKLSESSYTAHIFTDGSCRRNGTHKGGHVLESDKSAWAYLIEYNGQRFLDRNGRFGATNNEMEMKAFLESLKKLEELGLTQQPLLFTLDSLYVIKSVSNRFGEPWIEGWKKRGWKKANGKPLANWRLWQEIDIELSKFDMAKLKFEWVPGHTYSEGNNYVDRLCNEYMDQM
;
A
#
# COMPACT_ATOMS: atom_id res chain seq x y z
N MET A 1 -15.92 3.50 -39.70
CA MET A 1 -15.83 4.96 -39.52
C MET A 1 -17.24 5.54 -39.56
N LYS A 2 -17.64 6.29 -38.53
CA LYS A 2 -18.98 6.86 -38.42
C LYS A 2 -19.06 8.18 -39.20
N ASN A 3 -20.15 8.37 -39.95
CA ASN A 3 -20.44 9.58 -40.71
C ASN A 3 -21.60 10.33 -40.04
N TYR A 4 -21.50 11.65 -39.96
CA TYR A 4 -22.47 12.51 -39.29
C TYR A 4 -23.17 13.40 -40.29
N LYS A 5 -24.49 13.52 -40.15
CA LYS A 5 -25.28 14.53 -40.87
C LYS A 5 -24.89 15.93 -40.39
N VAL A 6 -25.19 16.93 -41.20
CA VAL A 6 -24.84 18.33 -40.90
C VAL A 6 -25.35 18.81 -39.52
N GLY A 7 -26.52 18.33 -39.08
CA GLY A 7 -27.11 18.68 -37.78
C GLY A 7 -26.33 18.07 -36.61
N GLU A 8 -26.08 16.76 -36.69
CA GLU A 8 -25.32 16.00 -35.68
C GLU A 8 -23.88 16.54 -35.56
N ALA A 9 -23.24 16.86 -36.68
CA ALA A 9 -21.90 17.45 -36.70
C ALA A 9 -21.86 18.86 -36.08
N ALA A 10 -22.92 19.65 -36.26
CA ALA A 10 -23.01 21.00 -35.69
C ALA A 10 -23.17 20.95 -34.17
N GLU A 11 -23.96 19.99 -33.66
CA GLU A 11 -24.11 19.71 -32.24
C GLU A 11 -22.79 19.27 -31.59
N ILE A 12 -22.07 18.33 -32.22
CA ILE A 12 -20.75 17.86 -31.74
C ILE A 12 -19.72 18.98 -31.67
N LEU A 13 -19.73 19.90 -32.65
CA LEU A 13 -18.79 21.03 -32.70
C LEU A 13 -19.24 22.24 -31.87
N GLY A 14 -20.43 22.20 -31.25
CA GLY A 14 -20.98 23.32 -30.49
C GLY A 14 -21.28 24.57 -31.33
N VAL A 15 -21.58 24.42 -32.62
CA VAL A 15 -21.85 25.54 -33.54
C VAL A 15 -23.22 25.41 -34.21
N SER A 16 -23.74 26.50 -34.76
CA SER A 16 -24.97 26.43 -35.55
C SER A 16 -24.76 25.70 -36.88
N VAL A 17 -25.81 25.05 -37.39
CA VAL A 17 -25.80 24.43 -38.74
C VAL A 17 -25.42 25.45 -39.82
N SER A 18 -25.89 26.70 -39.71
CA SER A 18 -25.55 27.79 -40.63
C SER A 18 -24.05 28.14 -40.60
N THR A 19 -23.43 28.10 -39.43
CA THR A 19 -21.99 28.32 -39.25
C THR A 19 -21.18 27.19 -39.89
N LEU A 20 -21.61 25.93 -39.68
CA LEU A 20 -20.94 24.76 -40.26
C LEU A 20 -21.06 24.73 -41.79
N GLN A 21 -22.20 25.15 -42.35
CA GLN A 21 -22.38 25.33 -43.80
C GLN A 21 -21.55 26.49 -44.38
N ARG A 22 -21.32 27.54 -43.59
CA ARG A 22 -20.43 28.64 -43.96
C ARG A 22 -18.98 28.17 -44.03
N TRP A 23 -18.51 27.40 -43.05
CA TRP A 23 -17.16 26.83 -43.05
C TRP A 23 -16.88 25.90 -44.25
N ASP A 24 -17.89 25.17 -44.71
CA ASP A 24 -17.81 24.36 -45.93
C ASP A 24 -17.64 25.23 -47.20
N ARG A 25 -18.36 26.36 -47.29
CA ARG A 25 -18.23 27.31 -48.42
C ARG A 25 -16.89 28.03 -48.42
N GLU A 26 -16.38 28.37 -47.24
CA GLU A 26 -15.10 29.08 -47.04
C GLU A 26 -13.88 28.14 -47.12
N GLY A 27 -14.10 26.82 -47.23
CA GLY A 27 -13.04 25.82 -47.29
C GLY A 27 -12.36 25.53 -45.93
N ARG A 28 -12.86 26.12 -44.84
CA ARG A 28 -12.33 25.93 -43.48
C ARG A 28 -12.60 24.53 -42.93
N LEU A 29 -13.76 23.94 -43.25
CA LEU A 29 -14.08 22.53 -42.98
C LEU A 29 -14.94 21.99 -44.12
N LYS A 30 -14.32 21.36 -45.11
CA LYS A 30 -15.00 20.91 -46.33
C LYS A 30 -15.86 19.67 -46.07
N ALA A 31 -17.17 19.77 -46.30
CA ALA A 31 -18.07 18.64 -46.14
C ALA A 31 -18.00 17.69 -47.33
N TYR A 32 -18.10 16.39 -47.07
CA TYR A 32 -18.36 15.40 -48.10
C TYR A 32 -19.82 15.47 -48.56
N ARG A 33 -20.12 14.81 -49.69
CA ARG A 33 -21.44 14.79 -50.30
C ARG A 33 -21.86 13.36 -50.60
N THR A 34 -23.09 13.00 -50.22
CA THR A 34 -23.67 11.73 -50.68
C THR A 34 -24.01 11.81 -52.17
N VAL A 35 -24.37 10.67 -52.78
CA VAL A 35 -24.88 10.62 -54.17
C VAL A 35 -26.08 11.56 -54.37
N ALA A 36 -26.89 11.77 -53.34
CA ALA A 36 -28.01 12.72 -53.33
C ALA A 36 -27.60 14.17 -53.00
N GLY A 37 -26.31 14.50 -53.00
CA GLY A 37 -25.80 15.86 -52.76
C GLY A 37 -25.91 16.36 -51.31
N ARG A 38 -26.21 15.50 -50.34
CA ARG A 38 -26.36 15.91 -48.93
C ARG A 38 -25.00 16.00 -48.25
N ARG A 39 -24.82 17.04 -47.42
CA ARG A 39 -23.59 17.25 -46.64
C ARG A 39 -23.45 16.21 -45.53
N TYR A 40 -22.26 15.64 -45.41
CA TYR A 40 -21.88 14.84 -44.24
C TYR A 40 -20.43 15.09 -43.86
N TYR A 41 -20.11 14.83 -42.59
CA TYR A 41 -18.77 14.94 -42.04
C TYR A 41 -18.33 13.60 -41.47
N THR A 42 -17.04 13.30 -41.59
CA THR A 42 -16.46 12.09 -41.01
C THR A 42 -16.05 12.35 -39.56
N GLN A 43 -16.05 11.32 -38.70
CA GLN A 43 -15.52 11.42 -37.34
C GLN A 43 -14.12 12.08 -37.31
N LYS A 44 -13.23 11.69 -38.24
CA LYS A 44 -11.87 12.23 -38.35
C LYS A 44 -11.84 13.77 -38.55
N GLN A 45 -12.70 14.30 -39.43
CA GLN A 45 -12.79 15.75 -39.66
C GLN A 45 -13.28 16.52 -38.43
N LEU A 46 -14.18 15.92 -37.64
CA LEU A 46 -14.67 16.53 -36.41
C LEU A 46 -13.60 16.51 -35.32
N ASN A 47 -12.90 15.37 -35.18
CA ASN A 47 -11.79 15.22 -34.24
C ASN A 47 -10.68 16.24 -34.53
N GLU A 48 -10.24 16.36 -35.79
CA GLU A 48 -9.23 17.35 -36.21
C GLU A 48 -9.66 18.80 -35.87
N GLN A 49 -10.94 19.15 -36.03
CA GLN A 49 -11.44 20.49 -35.71
C GLN A 49 -11.61 20.76 -34.22
N LEU A 50 -11.87 19.71 -33.42
CA LEU A 50 -11.87 19.79 -31.97
C LEU A 50 -10.46 19.79 -31.37
N GLY A 51 -9.41 19.72 -32.21
CA GLY A 51 -8.03 19.59 -31.76
C GLY A 51 -7.71 18.20 -31.20
N VAL A 52 -8.59 17.21 -31.44
CA VAL A 52 -8.41 15.81 -31.09
C VAL A 52 -7.61 15.16 -32.21
N THR A 53 -6.31 14.98 -32.01
CA THR A 53 -5.46 14.22 -32.93
C THR A 53 -5.81 12.74 -32.87
N ASP A 54 -6.73 12.33 -33.74
CA ASP A 54 -7.09 10.93 -33.93
C ASP A 54 -6.18 10.33 -35.00
N ASP A 55 -5.09 9.72 -34.55
CA ASP A 55 -4.25 8.86 -35.39
C ASP A 55 -4.93 7.51 -35.70
N GLY A 56 -6.21 7.35 -35.33
CA GLY A 56 -7.02 6.14 -35.50
C GLY A 56 -6.76 5.07 -34.45
N ARG A 57 -5.88 5.35 -33.48
CA ARG A 57 -5.50 4.42 -32.41
C ARG A 57 -6.28 4.71 -31.14
N LYS A 58 -6.64 3.66 -30.42
CA LYS A 58 -7.53 3.70 -29.26
C LYS A 58 -6.92 4.43 -28.07
N ASN A 59 -7.72 5.22 -27.38
CA ASN A 59 -7.44 5.63 -26.00
C ASN A 59 -8.12 4.64 -25.05
N VAL A 60 -7.32 4.00 -24.19
CA VAL A 60 -7.77 2.91 -23.33
C VAL A 60 -7.68 3.31 -21.88
N ILE A 61 -8.75 3.14 -21.12
CA ILE A 61 -8.70 3.14 -19.66
C ILE A 61 -8.37 1.71 -19.20
N TYR A 62 -7.40 1.57 -18.31
CA TYR A 62 -7.08 0.31 -17.68
C TYR A 62 -7.23 0.41 -16.16
N THR A 63 -8.04 -0.49 -15.59
CA THR A 63 -8.31 -0.57 -14.15
C THR A 63 -8.05 -1.99 -13.65
N ARG A 64 -7.56 -2.07 -12.41
CA ARG A 64 -7.26 -3.36 -11.78
C ARG A 64 -7.50 -3.29 -10.29
N ALA A 65 -8.03 -4.36 -9.72
CA ALA A 65 -8.17 -4.55 -8.28
C ALA A 65 -7.87 -5.99 -7.88
N THR A 66 -7.74 -6.25 -6.59
CA THR A 66 -7.75 -7.60 -6.01
C THR A 66 -9.16 -8.00 -5.60
N ALA A 67 -9.43 -9.30 -5.50
CA ALA A 67 -10.77 -9.86 -5.34
C ALA A 67 -11.53 -9.29 -4.12
N ASP A 68 -10.83 -9.03 -3.01
CA ASP A 68 -11.44 -8.67 -1.73
C ASP A 68 -12.11 -7.28 -1.72
N LEU A 69 -11.78 -6.40 -2.68
CA LEU A 69 -12.32 -5.04 -2.78
C LEU A 69 -12.69 -4.64 -4.23
N ALA A 70 -12.88 -5.62 -5.11
CA ALA A 70 -12.85 -5.39 -6.56
C ALA A 70 -13.99 -4.51 -7.10
N ILE A 71 -15.23 -4.68 -6.62
CA ILE A 71 -16.40 -4.10 -7.28
C ILE A 71 -16.40 -2.56 -7.15
N ASP A 72 -16.33 -2.05 -5.93
CA ASP A 72 -16.39 -0.61 -5.66
C ASP A 72 -15.11 0.11 -6.08
N ASP A 73 -13.95 -0.54 -5.94
CA ASP A 73 -12.66 0.04 -6.31
C ASP A 73 -12.51 0.19 -7.83
N LEU A 74 -12.85 -0.86 -8.61
CA LEU A 74 -12.80 -0.79 -10.08
C LEU A 74 -13.76 0.29 -10.61
N ALA A 75 -14.99 0.34 -10.09
CA ALA A 75 -15.97 1.35 -10.48
C ALA A 75 -15.49 2.77 -10.16
N ASN A 76 -14.86 2.96 -8.99
CA ASN A 76 -14.31 4.26 -8.62
C ASN A 76 -13.10 4.65 -9.50
N GLN A 77 -12.22 3.70 -9.82
CA GLN A 77 -11.10 3.94 -10.74
C GLN A 77 -11.59 4.34 -12.13
N GLU A 78 -12.54 3.60 -12.70
CA GLU A 78 -13.13 3.88 -14.01
C GLU A 78 -13.77 5.26 -14.05
N ARG A 79 -14.55 5.61 -13.01
CA ARG A 79 -15.19 6.93 -12.89
C ARG A 79 -14.17 8.06 -12.88
N ILE A 80 -13.13 7.97 -12.04
CA ILE A 80 -12.07 8.98 -11.92
C ILE A 80 -11.36 9.19 -13.26
N LEU A 81 -10.99 8.10 -13.94
CA LEU A 81 -10.28 8.17 -15.21
C LEU A 81 -11.16 8.71 -16.34
N THR A 82 -12.45 8.34 -16.34
CA THR A 82 -13.42 8.86 -17.31
C THR A 82 -13.65 10.36 -17.11
N GLU A 83 -13.83 10.83 -15.87
CA GLU A 83 -13.93 12.25 -15.52
C GLU A 83 -12.68 13.03 -15.99
N TYR A 84 -11.49 12.48 -15.76
CA TYR A 84 -10.23 13.08 -16.22
C TYR A 84 -10.12 13.15 -17.74
N CYS A 85 -10.47 12.07 -18.46
CA CYS A 85 -10.43 12.05 -19.92
C CYS A 85 -11.41 13.06 -20.52
N ASN A 86 -12.64 13.11 -19.99
CA ASN A 86 -13.65 14.07 -20.42
C ASN A 86 -13.19 15.52 -20.19
N ALA A 87 -12.60 15.81 -19.03
CA ALA A 87 -12.08 17.15 -18.70
C ALA A 87 -10.91 17.57 -19.58
N THR A 88 -10.13 16.61 -20.10
CA THR A 88 -8.98 16.85 -20.99
C THR A 88 -9.34 16.78 -22.47
N GLY A 89 -10.62 16.58 -22.80
CA GLY A 89 -11.10 16.47 -24.19
C GLY A 89 -10.71 15.18 -24.90
N VAL A 90 -10.36 14.14 -24.15
CA VAL A 90 -9.98 12.83 -24.67
C VAL A 90 -11.20 11.93 -24.74
N ILE A 91 -11.45 11.36 -25.92
CA ILE A 91 -12.47 10.33 -26.12
C ILE A 91 -11.86 8.97 -25.77
N VAL A 92 -12.47 8.27 -24.81
CA VAL A 92 -12.09 6.92 -24.42
C VAL A 92 -12.79 5.91 -25.33
N ASP A 93 -12.02 5.04 -25.97
CA ASP A 93 -12.54 4.03 -26.90
C ASP A 93 -12.85 2.69 -26.22
N GLU A 94 -12.10 2.35 -25.18
CA GLU A 94 -12.20 1.06 -24.49
C GLU A 94 -11.86 1.21 -23.01
N VAL A 95 -12.66 0.57 -22.15
CA VAL A 95 -12.36 0.40 -20.73
C VAL A 95 -12.04 -1.07 -20.49
N ILE A 96 -10.85 -1.34 -19.97
CA ILE A 96 -10.37 -2.68 -19.62
C ILE A 96 -10.26 -2.77 -18.10
N SER A 97 -11.05 -3.66 -17.50
CA SER A 97 -11.06 -3.89 -16.06
C SER A 97 -10.75 -5.35 -15.74
N GLU A 98 -9.87 -5.59 -14.77
CA GLU A 98 -9.47 -6.94 -14.36
C GLU A 98 -9.27 -7.10 -12.85
N ILE A 99 -9.46 -8.32 -12.37
CA ILE A 99 -9.32 -8.70 -10.95
C ILE A 99 -8.15 -9.67 -10.85
N ASP A 100 -7.00 -9.20 -10.39
CA ASP A 100 -5.78 -10.01 -10.21
C ASP A 100 -4.70 -9.19 -9.47
N SER A 101 -3.62 -9.85 -9.01
CA SER A 101 -2.47 -9.22 -8.37
C SER A 101 -1.65 -8.37 -9.36
N GLY A 102 -1.10 -7.26 -8.87
CA GLY A 102 -0.12 -6.44 -9.57
C GLY A 102 1.17 -7.19 -9.98
N LEU A 103 1.48 -8.32 -9.33
CA LEU A 103 2.63 -9.19 -9.60
C LEU A 103 2.39 -10.22 -10.71
N ASN A 104 1.14 -10.47 -11.09
CA ASN A 104 0.84 -11.39 -12.18
C ASN A 104 1.06 -10.69 -13.54
N TYR A 105 2.08 -11.12 -14.29
CA TYR A 105 2.37 -10.62 -15.63
C TYR A 105 1.68 -11.43 -16.74
N ASP A 106 1.01 -12.53 -16.38
CA ASP A 106 0.26 -13.40 -17.31
C ASP A 106 -1.24 -13.02 -17.37
N ARG A 107 -1.59 -11.83 -16.89
CA ARG A 107 -2.98 -11.36 -16.86
C ARG A 107 -3.52 -11.22 -18.29
N PRO A 108 -4.66 -11.86 -18.62
CA PRO A 108 -5.08 -12.03 -20.01
C PRO A 108 -5.48 -10.72 -20.69
N LYS A 109 -6.17 -9.82 -19.98
CA LYS A 109 -6.60 -8.53 -20.56
C LYS A 109 -5.44 -7.55 -20.67
N TRP A 110 -4.57 -7.49 -19.66
CA TRP A 110 -3.32 -6.73 -19.71
C TRP A 110 -2.40 -7.18 -20.85
N ASN A 111 -2.19 -8.48 -21.03
CA ASN A 111 -1.37 -9.00 -22.14
C ASN A 111 -2.01 -8.73 -23.51
N ARG A 112 -3.34 -8.84 -23.63
CA ARG A 112 -4.05 -8.39 -24.84
C ARG A 112 -3.79 -6.90 -25.10
N LEU A 113 -3.87 -6.04 -24.09
CA LEU A 113 -3.59 -4.62 -24.23
C LEU A 113 -2.16 -4.36 -24.73
N LEU A 114 -1.16 -5.07 -24.18
CA LEU A 114 0.23 -4.95 -24.66
C LEU A 114 0.42 -5.45 -26.09
N GLN A 115 -0.28 -6.50 -26.51
CA GLN A 115 -0.28 -6.94 -27.91
C GLN A 115 -0.93 -5.88 -28.84
N GLU A 116 -1.96 -5.18 -28.37
CA GLU A 116 -2.57 -4.07 -29.10
C GLU A 116 -1.63 -2.85 -29.17
N VAL A 117 -0.84 -2.58 -28.13
CA VAL A 117 0.26 -1.59 -28.14
C VAL A 117 1.33 -1.99 -29.15
N GLU A 118 1.80 -3.24 -29.12
CA GLU A 118 2.81 -3.75 -30.06
C GLU A 118 2.35 -3.60 -31.51
N GLY A 119 1.08 -3.94 -31.78
CA GLY A 119 0.42 -3.76 -33.06
C GLY A 119 0.06 -2.31 -33.41
N GLN A 120 0.51 -1.33 -32.65
CA GLN A 120 0.27 0.11 -32.83
C GLN A 120 -1.22 0.46 -32.95
N LYS A 121 -2.08 -0.23 -32.20
CA LYS A 121 -3.54 0.02 -32.18
C LYS A 121 -3.97 0.96 -31.05
N VAL A 122 -3.08 1.23 -30.10
CA VAL A 122 -3.34 2.03 -28.89
C VAL A 122 -2.52 3.32 -28.95
N ASN A 123 -3.16 4.45 -28.70
CA ASN A 123 -2.52 5.75 -28.57
C ASN A 123 -2.12 6.01 -27.12
N LYS A 124 -3.10 6.04 -26.21
CA LYS A 124 -2.87 6.35 -24.80
C LYS A 124 -3.51 5.32 -23.89
N ILE A 125 -2.84 5.00 -22.80
CA ILE A 125 -3.33 4.14 -21.73
C ILE A 125 -3.47 5.00 -20.48
N TYR A 126 -4.66 5.04 -19.91
CA TYR A 126 -4.95 5.81 -18.70
C TYR A 126 -5.05 4.89 -17.51
N VAL A 127 -4.29 5.19 -16.46
CA VAL A 127 -4.29 4.46 -15.19
C VAL A 127 -4.33 5.43 -14.01
N THR A 128 -4.96 5.01 -12.92
CA THR A 128 -5.06 5.84 -11.70
C THR A 128 -3.72 5.97 -10.98
N HIS A 129 -2.94 4.89 -10.95
CA HIS A 129 -1.63 4.83 -10.33
C HIS A 129 -0.75 3.77 -11.03
N LYS A 130 0.58 3.87 -10.91
CA LYS A 130 1.53 2.97 -11.60
C LYS A 130 1.33 1.50 -11.23
N ASP A 131 1.04 1.24 -9.97
CA ASP A 131 0.85 -0.10 -9.42
C ASP A 131 -0.44 -0.79 -9.87
N ARG A 132 -1.44 -0.02 -10.32
CA ARG A 132 -2.63 -0.57 -10.96
C ARG A 132 -2.30 -1.20 -12.28
N PHE A 133 -1.33 -0.65 -12.99
CA PHE A 133 -0.82 -1.25 -14.20
C PHE A 133 0.09 -2.45 -13.93
N MET A 134 1.09 -2.31 -13.05
CA MET A 134 1.98 -3.42 -12.65
C MET A 134 2.77 -3.07 -11.37
N ARG A 135 3.14 -4.08 -10.56
CA ARG A 135 3.83 -3.82 -9.29
C ARG A 135 5.30 -3.42 -9.45
N PHE A 136 6.04 -4.09 -10.34
CA PHE A 136 7.45 -3.79 -10.61
C PHE A 136 7.71 -3.68 -12.10
N GLY A 137 8.75 -2.93 -12.50
CA GLY A 137 9.13 -2.84 -13.92
C GLY A 137 8.29 -1.85 -14.74
N PHE A 138 7.54 -0.95 -14.09
CA PHE A 138 6.75 0.09 -14.76
C PHE A 138 7.59 0.89 -15.76
N ASP A 139 8.76 1.37 -15.35
CA ASP A 139 9.63 2.18 -16.21
C ASP A 139 10.11 1.42 -17.46
N TRP A 140 10.17 0.09 -17.41
CA TRP A 140 10.50 -0.73 -18.58
C TRP A 140 9.31 -0.83 -19.54
N ILE A 141 8.11 -1.10 -19.02
CA ILE A 141 6.90 -1.16 -19.85
C ILE A 141 6.53 0.21 -20.41
N GLU A 142 6.69 1.29 -19.65
CA GLU A 142 6.49 2.65 -20.14
C GLU A 142 7.38 2.93 -21.36
N LYS A 143 8.67 2.59 -21.29
CA LYS A 143 9.58 2.67 -22.44
C LYS A 143 9.21 1.74 -23.58
N PHE A 144 8.64 0.57 -23.30
CA PHE A 144 8.10 -0.32 -24.32
C PHE A 144 6.94 0.36 -25.06
N CYS A 145 5.93 0.87 -24.34
CA CYS A 145 4.82 1.60 -24.93
C CYS A 145 5.29 2.78 -25.79
N ILE A 146 6.21 3.61 -25.27
CA ILE A 146 6.73 4.78 -25.99
C ILE A 146 7.39 4.36 -27.31
N ARG A 147 8.17 3.26 -27.32
CA ARG A 147 8.80 2.74 -28.56
C ARG A 147 7.80 2.27 -29.60
N HIS A 148 6.62 1.81 -29.18
CA HIS A 148 5.51 1.43 -30.06
C HIS A 148 4.54 2.60 -30.31
N GLY A 149 4.92 3.82 -29.91
CA GLY A 149 4.16 5.05 -30.14
C GLY A 149 2.96 5.23 -29.21
N SER A 150 2.87 4.47 -28.12
CA SER A 150 1.82 4.61 -27.11
C SER A 150 2.35 5.29 -25.85
N GLU A 151 1.51 6.07 -25.18
CA GLU A 151 1.86 6.76 -23.93
C GLU A 151 1.00 6.24 -22.76
N ILE A 152 1.61 6.03 -21.59
CA ILE A 152 0.88 5.71 -20.36
C ILE A 152 0.71 6.99 -19.55
N ILE A 153 -0.54 7.39 -19.31
CA ILE A 153 -0.90 8.55 -18.50
C ILE A 153 -1.32 8.09 -17.11
N VAL A 154 -0.56 8.51 -16.10
CA VAL A 154 -0.84 8.21 -14.69
C VAL A 154 -1.51 9.44 -14.05
N VAL A 155 -2.79 9.33 -13.71
CA VAL A 155 -3.58 10.44 -13.12
C VAL A 155 -3.23 10.69 -11.65
N ASN A 156 -2.58 9.71 -11.01
CA ASN A 156 -1.99 9.76 -9.66
C ASN A 156 -2.98 10.19 -8.56
N ASN A 157 -4.00 9.35 -8.33
CA ASN A 157 -4.98 9.59 -7.28
C ASN A 157 -4.68 8.77 -6.00
N PRO A 158 -4.32 9.42 -4.87
CA PRO A 158 -3.94 8.73 -3.64
C PRO A 158 -5.08 7.93 -2.97
N LYS A 159 -6.34 8.13 -3.37
CA LYS A 159 -7.47 7.33 -2.88
C LYS A 159 -7.55 5.92 -3.47
N THR A 160 -6.69 5.60 -4.44
CA THR A 160 -6.76 4.37 -5.23
C THR A 160 -5.53 3.49 -5.10
N SER A 161 -4.66 3.70 -4.11
CA SER A 161 -3.54 2.78 -3.78
C SER A 161 -3.94 1.95 -2.55
N PRO A 162 -4.30 0.66 -2.68
CA PRO A 162 -4.71 -0.15 -1.55
C PRO A 162 -3.47 -0.67 -0.82
N ASP A 163 -3.27 -0.23 0.40
CA ASP A 163 -2.20 -0.71 1.28
C ASP A 163 -2.26 -2.23 1.49
N GLN A 164 -3.46 -2.80 1.46
CA GLN A 164 -3.67 -4.25 1.54
C GLN A 164 -2.99 -5.01 0.40
N GLU A 165 -3.09 -4.47 -0.81
CA GLU A 165 -2.52 -5.09 -2.00
C GLU A 165 -0.98 -5.16 -1.95
N LEU A 166 -0.37 -4.19 -1.28
CA LEU A 166 1.08 -4.15 -1.07
C LEU A 166 1.54 -5.21 -0.07
N VAL A 167 0.74 -5.49 0.96
CA VAL A 167 1.05 -6.53 1.96
C VAL A 167 0.95 -7.91 1.32
N ASP A 168 -0.11 -8.18 0.57
CA ASP A 168 -0.31 -9.46 -0.11
C ASP A 168 0.80 -9.71 -1.14
N ASP A 169 1.19 -8.68 -1.89
CA ASP A 169 2.31 -8.78 -2.82
C ASP A 169 3.65 -9.01 -2.11
N LEU A 170 3.88 -8.39 -0.94
CA LEU A 170 5.08 -8.65 -0.14
C LEU A 170 5.13 -10.09 0.38
N VAL A 171 4.00 -10.62 0.86
CA VAL A 171 3.90 -12.03 1.31
C VAL A 171 4.18 -12.98 0.15
N ASN A 172 3.60 -12.71 -1.03
CA ASN A 172 3.82 -13.52 -2.24
C ASN A 172 5.28 -13.51 -2.69
N ILE A 173 5.94 -12.36 -2.63
CA ILE A 173 7.38 -12.25 -2.91
C ILE A 173 8.18 -13.07 -1.91
N ILE A 174 7.95 -12.88 -0.61
CA ILE A 174 8.66 -13.61 0.45
C ILE A 174 8.50 -15.12 0.27
N LYS A 175 7.28 -15.58 -0.03
CA LYS A 175 6.99 -16.99 -0.32
C LYS A 175 7.78 -17.49 -1.52
N ALA A 176 7.73 -16.77 -2.65
CA ALA A 176 8.46 -17.15 -3.86
C ALA A 176 9.99 -17.23 -3.65
N PHE A 177 10.56 -16.32 -2.85
CA PHE A 177 11.98 -16.37 -2.48
C PHE A 177 12.28 -17.51 -1.51
N SER A 178 11.38 -17.78 -0.55
CA SER A 178 11.53 -18.86 0.43
C SER A 178 11.47 -20.23 -0.23
N ASP A 179 10.58 -20.44 -1.20
CA ASP A 179 10.42 -21.70 -1.93
C ASP A 179 11.63 -22.00 -2.83
N ARG A 180 12.29 -20.95 -3.34
CA ARG A 180 13.53 -21.09 -4.14
C ARG A 180 14.78 -21.23 -3.29
N LEU A 181 14.74 -20.89 -2.00
CA LEU A 181 15.90 -20.88 -1.13
C LEU A 181 16.53 -22.27 -0.92
N PRO A 182 15.76 -23.35 -0.68
CA PRO A 182 16.31 -24.70 -0.60
C PRO A 182 17.02 -25.14 -1.87
N VAL A 183 16.46 -24.78 -3.04
CA VAL A 183 17.04 -25.07 -4.36
C VAL A 183 18.32 -24.27 -4.59
N LEU A 184 18.36 -23.00 -4.19
CA LEU A 184 19.58 -22.19 -4.24
C LEU A 184 20.66 -22.71 -3.28
N GLN A 185 20.26 -23.24 -2.11
CA GLN A 185 21.16 -23.88 -1.16
C GLN A 185 21.69 -25.23 -1.68
N SER A 186 20.86 -26.03 -2.38
CA SER A 186 21.32 -27.26 -3.03
C SER A 186 22.29 -26.93 -4.16
N TYR A 187 21.99 -25.96 -5.02
CA TYR A 187 22.92 -25.48 -6.06
C TYR A 187 24.22 -24.93 -5.46
N MET A 188 24.17 -24.13 -4.38
CA MET A 188 25.38 -23.68 -3.70
C MET A 188 26.20 -24.83 -3.10
N THR A 189 25.53 -25.88 -2.63
CA THR A 189 26.19 -27.07 -2.06
C THR A 189 26.83 -27.92 -3.15
N GLU A 190 26.14 -28.10 -4.28
CA GLU A 190 26.67 -28.76 -5.48
C GLU A 190 27.86 -27.99 -6.05
N ILE A 191 27.76 -26.66 -6.21
CA ILE A 191 28.86 -25.80 -6.63
C ILE A 191 30.05 -25.88 -5.66
N LYS A 192 29.79 -25.93 -4.34
CA LYS A 192 30.83 -26.14 -3.32
C LYS A 192 31.45 -27.53 -3.40
N ASN A 193 30.74 -28.54 -3.89
CA ASN A 193 31.20 -29.92 -3.94
C ASN A 193 31.77 -30.33 -5.30
N ASP A 194 31.54 -29.55 -6.35
CA ASP A 194 32.16 -29.70 -7.65
C ASP A 194 33.68 -29.47 -7.55
N SER A 195 34.44 -30.54 -7.76
CA SER A 195 35.90 -30.54 -7.71
C SER A 195 36.52 -29.65 -8.78
N LYS A 196 35.93 -29.57 -9.98
CA LYS A 196 36.43 -28.72 -11.08
C LYS A 196 36.29 -27.23 -10.74
N LEU A 197 35.21 -26.84 -10.08
CA LEU A 197 34.99 -25.46 -9.64
C LEU A 197 35.83 -25.09 -8.41
N LYS A 198 36.06 -26.04 -7.49
CA LYS A 198 36.99 -25.89 -6.36
C LYS A 198 38.43 -25.60 -6.82
N ASP A 199 38.87 -26.25 -7.89
CA ASP A 199 40.22 -26.05 -8.45
C ASP A 199 40.33 -24.70 -9.18
N LEU A 200 39.28 -24.26 -9.89
CA LEU A 200 39.19 -22.90 -10.44
C LEU A 200 39.13 -21.80 -9.37
N ALA A 201 38.45 -22.05 -8.24
CA ALA A 201 38.35 -21.09 -7.15
C ALA A 201 39.69 -20.98 -6.37
N LYS A 202 40.44 -22.08 -6.25
CA LYS A 202 41.79 -22.08 -5.66
C LYS A 202 42.79 -21.31 -6.53
N SER A 203 42.73 -21.40 -7.85
CA SER A 203 43.63 -20.64 -8.73
C SER A 203 43.34 -19.14 -8.73
N LYS A 204 42.07 -18.72 -8.55
CA LYS A 204 41.70 -17.30 -8.41
C LYS A 204 41.95 -16.70 -7.02
N LYS A 205 41.92 -17.50 -5.93
CA LYS A 205 42.13 -17.02 -4.55
C LYS A 205 43.55 -16.50 -4.27
N ALA A 206 44.52 -16.82 -5.12
CA ALA A 206 45.86 -16.24 -5.04
C ALA A 206 45.91 -14.74 -5.42
N ASN A 207 44.85 -14.20 -6.04
CA ASN A 207 44.80 -12.81 -6.53
C ASN A 207 43.76 -11.92 -5.80
N LEU A 208 43.23 -12.34 -4.66
CA LEU A 208 42.11 -11.65 -4.00
C LEU A 208 42.34 -11.44 -2.49
N SER A 209 43.50 -10.90 -2.10
CA SER A 209 43.80 -10.49 -0.73
C SER A 209 43.22 -9.13 -0.33
N ASP A 210 42.57 -8.39 -1.24
CA ASP A 210 42.34 -6.96 -1.02
C ASP A 210 40.93 -6.57 -0.55
N TYR A 211 39.99 -7.52 -0.41
CA TYR A 211 38.64 -7.18 0.06
C TYR A 211 38.05 -8.26 0.97
N THR A 212 38.20 -8.07 2.28
CA THR A 212 37.33 -8.69 3.29
C THR A 212 36.67 -7.60 4.11
N HIS A 213 35.34 -7.63 4.21
CA HIS A 213 34.62 -7.78 5.49
C HIS A 213 33.11 -7.87 5.24
N ILE A 214 32.49 -8.87 5.88
CA ILE A 214 31.14 -8.91 6.50
C ILE A 214 30.62 -10.35 6.42
N SER A 215 30.52 -10.99 7.59
CA SER A 215 30.05 -12.37 7.77
C SER A 215 28.52 -12.45 7.62
N ALA A 216 28.06 -13.40 6.80
CA ALA A 216 26.66 -13.56 6.41
C ALA A 216 25.88 -14.59 7.27
N ASP A 217 26.50 -15.18 8.29
CA ASP A 217 25.96 -16.42 8.87
C ASP A 217 24.83 -16.24 9.91
N ASN A 218 24.60 -15.04 10.44
CA ASN A 218 23.58 -14.84 11.49
C ASN A 218 22.22 -14.30 11.01
N LYS A 219 22.03 -14.00 9.71
CA LYS A 219 20.74 -13.51 9.19
C LYS A 219 19.81 -14.60 8.63
N PHE A 220 20.32 -15.81 8.38
CA PHE A 220 19.57 -16.82 7.62
C PHE A 220 18.66 -17.75 8.44
N LYS A 221 18.94 -17.96 9.74
CA LYS A 221 18.08 -18.81 10.59
C LYS A 221 16.69 -18.21 10.85
N ASN A 222 16.54 -16.89 10.77
CA ASN A 222 15.25 -16.23 11.01
C ASN A 222 14.31 -16.22 9.80
N MET A 223 14.80 -16.45 8.57
CA MET A 223 13.94 -16.48 7.37
C MET A 223 13.21 -17.83 7.21
N GLN A 224 13.83 -18.96 7.59
CA GLN A 224 13.20 -20.28 7.50
C GLN A 224 12.02 -20.46 8.47
N ALA A 225 12.03 -19.75 9.61
CA ALA A 225 10.94 -19.81 10.59
C ALA A 225 9.67 -19.08 10.16
N VAL A 226 9.76 -18.15 9.21
CA VAL A 226 8.63 -17.31 8.76
C VAL A 226 7.88 -17.97 7.59
N ALA A 227 8.59 -18.66 6.69
CA ALA A 227 8.00 -19.40 5.57
C ALA A 227 7.20 -20.65 6.00
N ALA A 228 7.58 -21.27 7.13
CA ALA A 228 6.90 -22.47 7.64
C ALA A 228 5.51 -22.19 8.26
N ARG A 229 5.14 -20.92 8.47
CA ARG A 229 3.85 -20.54 9.10
C ARG A 229 2.74 -20.19 8.11
N SER A 230 2.99 -20.28 6.80
CA SER A 230 2.07 -19.74 5.77
C SER A 230 1.89 -20.67 4.56
N ASN A 231 1.38 -21.90 4.78
CA ASN A 231 0.91 -22.76 3.69
C ASN A 231 -0.52 -23.33 3.95
N PRO A 232 -1.52 -23.02 3.11
CA PRO A 232 -2.91 -23.43 3.29
C PRO A 232 -3.34 -24.71 2.54
N ALA A 233 -2.41 -25.62 2.20
CA ALA A 233 -2.74 -26.86 1.48
C ALA A 233 -2.45 -28.12 2.33
N TYR A 234 -3.20 -28.27 3.42
CA TYR A 234 -3.36 -29.54 4.13
C TYR A 234 -4.70 -29.53 4.88
N SER A 235 -5.79 -29.35 4.13
CA SER A 235 -7.15 -29.25 4.69
C SER A 235 -8.17 -29.99 3.84
N GLN A 236 -7.94 -31.28 3.57
CA GLN A 236 -9.01 -32.26 3.37
C GLN A 236 -8.53 -33.54 4.05
N ASP A 237 -9.39 -34.18 4.83
CA ASP A 237 -9.14 -35.36 5.69
C ASP A 237 -8.54 -35.10 7.09
N LYS A 238 -9.36 -34.51 7.97
CA LYS A 238 -9.54 -34.96 9.38
C LYS A 238 -10.64 -34.14 10.09
N LYS A 239 -11.89 -34.31 9.64
CA LYS A 239 -13.09 -33.73 10.29
C LYS A 239 -13.62 -34.57 11.47
N GLN A 240 -12.79 -35.46 12.02
CA GLN A 240 -13.09 -36.28 13.20
C GLN A 240 -11.86 -36.39 14.11
N GLU A 241 -11.22 -35.26 14.42
CA GLU A 241 -10.19 -35.22 15.47
C GLU A 241 -10.08 -33.83 16.14
N GLU A 242 -11.08 -32.95 15.97
CA GLU A 242 -11.11 -31.59 16.55
C GLU A 242 -11.49 -31.54 18.04
N SER A 243 -11.33 -32.64 18.76
CA SER A 243 -11.50 -32.67 20.21
C SER A 243 -10.33 -33.42 20.87
N LYS A 244 -9.11 -32.87 20.77
CA LYS A 244 -7.97 -33.02 21.71
C LYS A 244 -6.60 -32.79 21.02
N VAL A 245 -6.10 -31.55 20.89
CA VAL A 245 -4.66 -31.15 21.01
C VAL A 245 -4.62 -29.62 21.20
N LYS A 246 -4.70 -29.07 22.42
CA LYS A 246 -3.62 -28.51 23.27
C LYS A 246 -2.73 -27.39 22.68
N LEU A 247 -2.82 -26.24 23.35
CA LEU A 247 -1.92 -25.07 23.40
C LEU A 247 -0.48 -25.32 22.90
N SER A 248 -0.02 -24.55 21.90
CA SER A 248 1.40 -24.30 21.69
C SER A 248 1.78 -22.99 22.39
N GLU A 249 2.65 -23.08 23.38
CA GLU A 249 3.11 -21.99 24.24
C GLU A 249 3.64 -20.79 23.44
N SER A 250 3.02 -19.63 23.64
CA SER A 250 3.63 -18.33 23.32
C SER A 250 4.94 -18.20 24.10
N SER A 251 6.04 -17.85 23.42
CA SER A 251 7.33 -17.55 24.07
C SER A 251 7.30 -16.30 24.96
N TYR A 252 6.18 -15.56 24.97
CA TYR A 252 5.95 -14.37 25.77
C TYR A 252 4.93 -14.66 26.86
N THR A 253 5.20 -14.12 28.04
CA THR A 253 4.34 -14.23 29.22
C THR A 253 3.03 -13.48 29.04
N ALA A 254 3.05 -12.31 28.38
CA ALA A 254 1.85 -11.54 28.07
C ALA A 254 1.92 -10.89 26.68
N HIS A 255 0.74 -10.73 26.06
CA HIS A 255 0.55 -9.99 24.81
C HIS A 255 -0.27 -8.73 25.09
N ILE A 256 0.27 -7.58 24.71
CA ILE A 256 -0.26 -6.25 25.02
C ILE A 256 -0.60 -5.54 23.72
N PHE A 257 -1.81 -5.00 23.66
CA PHE A 257 -2.31 -4.17 22.58
C PHE A 257 -2.65 -2.81 23.14
N THR A 258 -2.30 -1.74 22.42
CA THR A 258 -2.62 -0.37 22.84
C THR A 258 -3.00 0.44 21.62
N ASP A 259 -4.02 1.27 21.74
CA ASP A 259 -4.41 2.22 20.69
C ASP A 259 -4.88 3.55 21.30
N GLY A 260 -4.77 4.61 20.50
CA GLY A 260 -5.29 5.93 20.80
C GLY A 260 -5.92 6.57 19.58
N SER A 261 -7.15 7.05 19.75
CA SER A 261 -7.95 7.61 18.66
C SER A 261 -8.40 9.04 18.96
N CYS A 262 -8.53 9.86 17.93
CA CYS A 262 -9.00 11.25 18.00
C CYS A 262 -10.02 11.52 16.88
N ARG A 263 -11.26 11.85 17.25
CA ARG A 263 -12.34 12.24 16.32
C ARG A 263 -12.30 13.74 16.07
N ARG A 264 -11.84 14.09 14.88
CA ARG A 264 -11.60 15.46 14.41
C ARG A 264 -12.86 16.10 13.80
N ASN A 265 -13.89 16.28 14.63
CA ASN A 265 -15.18 16.79 14.19
C ASN A 265 -15.09 18.31 13.93
N GLY A 266 -14.79 18.68 12.68
CA GLY A 266 -14.67 20.08 12.23
C GLY A 266 -13.25 20.50 11.82
N THR A 267 -12.27 19.63 12.02
CA THR A 267 -10.87 19.91 11.67
C THR A 267 -10.53 19.38 10.28
N HIS A 268 -10.05 20.25 9.39
CA HIS A 268 -9.62 19.88 8.04
C HIS A 268 -8.22 19.22 8.04
N LYS A 269 -7.85 18.55 6.95
CA LYS A 269 -6.50 17.96 6.80
C LYS A 269 -5.43 19.05 6.93
N GLY A 270 -4.61 18.97 7.98
CA GLY A 270 -3.60 19.99 8.33
C GLY A 270 -4.03 20.99 9.40
N GLY A 271 -5.27 20.92 9.89
CA GLY A 271 -5.79 21.72 11.01
C GLY A 271 -5.35 21.22 12.39
N HIS A 272 -5.56 22.08 13.39
CA HIS A 272 -5.28 21.78 14.80
C HIS A 272 -6.49 21.10 15.47
N VAL A 273 -6.23 20.23 16.44
CA VAL A 273 -7.28 19.61 17.27
C VAL A 273 -8.04 20.71 18.01
N LEU A 274 -9.36 20.67 17.94
CA LEU A 274 -10.24 21.61 18.64
C LEU A 274 -10.45 21.17 20.09
N GLU A 275 -10.72 22.11 20.99
CA GLU A 275 -11.06 21.79 22.39
C GLU A 275 -12.29 20.89 22.53
N SER A 276 -13.16 20.84 21.53
CA SER A 276 -14.34 19.97 21.47
C SER A 276 -14.10 18.61 20.82
N ASP A 277 -12.91 18.37 20.24
CA ASP A 277 -12.61 17.09 19.58
C ASP A 277 -12.48 15.98 20.63
N LYS A 278 -13.28 14.92 20.47
CA LYS A 278 -13.27 13.76 21.37
C LYS A 278 -12.06 12.89 21.08
N SER A 279 -11.37 12.44 22.13
CA SER A 279 -10.21 11.58 22.00
C SER A 279 -10.20 10.55 23.12
N ALA A 280 -9.78 9.33 22.81
CA ALA A 280 -9.73 8.23 23.76
C ALA A 280 -8.49 7.35 23.55
N TRP A 281 -8.11 6.63 24.59
CA TRP A 281 -7.08 5.61 24.57
C TRP A 281 -7.62 4.31 25.20
N ALA A 282 -7.08 3.18 24.78
CA ALA A 282 -7.41 1.89 25.35
C ALA A 282 -6.20 0.93 25.30
N TYR A 283 -6.15 0.00 26.25
CA TYR A 283 -5.24 -1.14 26.17
C TYR A 283 -5.95 -2.46 26.44
N LEU A 284 -5.34 -3.55 25.96
CA LEU A 284 -5.69 -4.93 26.29
C LEU A 284 -4.40 -5.69 26.61
N ILE A 285 -4.35 -6.36 27.75
CA ILE A 285 -3.26 -7.26 28.16
C ILE A 285 -3.85 -8.67 28.29
N GLU A 286 -3.35 -9.59 27.48
CA GLU A 286 -3.65 -11.01 27.56
C GLU A 286 -2.54 -11.73 28.33
N TYR A 287 -2.85 -12.23 29.52
CA TYR A 287 -1.90 -12.86 30.44
C TYR A 287 -2.57 -14.02 31.18
N ASN A 288 -1.96 -15.21 31.16
CA ASN A 288 -2.48 -16.42 31.82
C ASN A 288 -3.96 -16.75 31.51
N GLY A 289 -4.37 -16.52 30.26
CA GLY A 289 -5.76 -16.73 29.83
C GLY A 289 -6.76 -15.70 30.37
N GLN A 290 -6.29 -14.67 31.07
CA GLN A 290 -7.09 -13.52 31.51
C GLN A 290 -6.85 -12.33 30.59
N ARG A 291 -7.89 -11.49 30.45
CA ARG A 291 -7.84 -10.23 29.72
C ARG A 291 -7.96 -9.07 30.71
N PHE A 292 -6.95 -8.22 30.76
CA PHE A 292 -6.97 -6.96 31.51
C PHE A 292 -7.09 -5.83 30.52
N LEU A 293 -8.12 -4.99 30.67
CA LEU A 293 -8.37 -3.86 29.78
C LEU A 293 -8.69 -2.62 30.59
N ASP A 294 -8.35 -1.46 30.05
CA ASP A 294 -8.83 -0.17 30.52
C ASP A 294 -8.94 0.80 29.34
N ARG A 295 -9.78 1.81 29.50
CA ARG A 295 -9.99 2.87 28.52
C ARG A 295 -10.39 4.16 29.19
N ASN A 296 -9.91 5.27 28.66
CA ASN A 296 -10.29 6.60 29.12
C ASN A 296 -10.16 7.61 27.97
N GLY A 297 -10.55 8.85 28.18
CA GLY A 297 -10.51 9.86 27.13
C GLY A 297 -10.68 11.26 27.66
N ARG A 298 -10.38 12.24 26.81
CA ARG A 298 -10.55 13.66 27.11
C ARG A 298 -10.77 14.44 25.83
N PHE A 299 -11.43 15.58 25.95
CA PHE A 299 -11.59 16.50 24.84
C PHE A 299 -10.26 17.25 24.56
N GLY A 300 -10.03 17.61 23.30
CA GLY A 300 -8.90 18.45 22.88
C GLY A 300 -7.52 17.76 22.88
N ALA A 301 -7.47 16.42 22.99
CA ALA A 301 -6.21 15.69 22.89
C ALA A 301 -5.88 15.26 21.45
N THR A 302 -4.59 15.10 21.14
CA THR A 302 -4.16 14.61 19.82
C THR A 302 -4.12 13.09 19.77
N ASN A 303 -4.18 12.50 18.56
CA ASN A 303 -4.01 11.04 18.38
C ASN A 303 -2.75 10.53 19.05
N ASN A 304 -1.60 11.15 18.76
CA ASN A 304 -0.31 10.78 19.35
C ASN A 304 -0.30 10.86 20.87
N GLU A 305 -1.04 11.80 21.47
CA GLU A 305 -1.14 11.88 22.92
C GLU A 305 -1.92 10.70 23.49
N MET A 306 -3.01 10.29 22.84
CA MET A 306 -3.79 9.12 23.25
C MET A 306 -3.01 7.82 23.04
N GLU A 307 -2.30 7.65 21.92
CA GLU A 307 -1.43 6.49 21.68
C GLU A 307 -0.35 6.38 22.78
N MET A 308 0.26 7.50 23.16
CA MET A 308 1.25 7.54 24.24
C MET A 308 0.62 7.24 25.60
N LYS A 309 -0.60 7.71 25.87
CA LYS A 309 -1.33 7.40 27.11
C LYS A 309 -1.69 5.92 27.19
N ALA A 310 -2.20 5.34 26.11
CA ALA A 310 -2.48 3.91 26.02
C ALA A 310 -1.26 3.06 26.39
N PHE A 311 -0.12 3.41 25.81
CA PHE A 311 1.15 2.75 26.09
C PHE A 311 1.58 2.91 27.56
N LEU A 312 1.56 4.13 28.09
CA LEU A 312 1.92 4.40 29.49
C LEU A 312 1.05 3.63 30.49
N GLU A 313 -0.27 3.67 30.32
CA GLU A 313 -1.19 3.01 31.25
C GLU A 313 -1.07 1.48 31.15
N SER A 314 -0.78 0.94 29.96
CA SER A 314 -0.45 -0.48 29.83
C SER A 314 0.82 -0.87 30.60
N LEU A 315 1.86 -0.03 30.59
CA LEU A 315 3.09 -0.28 31.36
C LEU A 315 2.82 -0.28 32.86
N LYS A 316 2.06 0.70 33.37
CA LYS A 316 1.67 0.74 34.78
C LYS A 316 0.87 -0.50 35.18
N LYS A 317 -0.04 -0.97 34.31
CA LYS A 317 -0.78 -2.20 34.56
C LYS A 317 0.13 -3.44 34.59
N LEU A 318 1.12 -3.50 33.71
CA LEU A 318 2.11 -4.59 33.72
C LEU A 318 2.99 -4.56 34.98
N GLU A 319 3.32 -3.37 35.50
CA GLU A 319 3.98 -3.22 36.81
C GLU A 319 3.11 -3.77 37.93
N GLU A 320 1.83 -3.37 37.98
CA GLU A 320 0.86 -3.87 38.96
C GLU A 320 0.72 -5.40 38.92
N LEU A 321 0.78 -5.99 37.72
CA LEU A 321 0.73 -7.43 37.51
C LEU A 321 2.07 -8.15 37.81
N GLY A 322 3.13 -7.43 38.17
CA GLY A 322 4.45 -8.00 38.47
C GLY A 322 5.18 -8.54 37.24
N LEU A 323 4.89 -8.01 36.05
CA LEU A 323 5.37 -8.54 34.77
C LEU A 323 6.59 -7.81 34.21
N THR A 324 7.16 -6.84 34.94
CA THR A 324 8.24 -5.97 34.45
C THR A 324 9.52 -6.70 34.02
N GLN A 325 9.74 -7.92 34.51
CA GLN A 325 10.93 -8.74 34.23
C GLN A 325 10.65 -9.95 33.33
N GLN A 326 9.44 -10.04 32.78
CA GLN A 326 8.99 -11.15 31.94
C GLN A 326 9.16 -10.82 30.44
N PRO A 327 9.19 -11.82 29.54
CA PRO A 327 9.10 -11.60 28.11
C PRO A 327 7.72 -11.08 27.73
N LEU A 328 7.63 -9.85 27.20
CA LEU A 328 6.37 -9.17 26.86
C LEU A 328 6.34 -8.85 25.38
N LEU A 329 5.18 -9.06 24.75
CA LEU A 329 4.94 -8.68 23.36
C LEU A 329 3.97 -7.50 23.29
N PHE A 330 4.43 -6.35 22.83
CA PHE A 330 3.59 -5.19 22.52
C PHE A 330 3.25 -5.20 21.03
N THR A 331 1.97 -5.13 20.69
CA THR A 331 1.46 -4.95 19.32
C THR A 331 0.70 -3.64 19.24
N LEU A 332 1.26 -2.68 18.49
CA LEU A 332 0.74 -1.31 18.40
C LEU A 332 0.75 -0.86 16.93
N ASP A 333 -0.15 0.04 16.55
CA ASP A 333 -0.14 0.71 15.23
C ASP A 333 0.61 2.06 15.23
N SER A 334 0.89 2.62 16.41
CA SER A 334 1.71 3.81 16.56
C SER A 334 3.20 3.55 16.31
N LEU A 335 3.64 3.79 15.07
CA LEU A 335 5.07 3.88 14.76
C LEU A 335 5.78 4.98 15.59
N TYR A 336 5.05 6.03 15.97
CA TYR A 336 5.61 7.09 16.80
C TYR A 336 6.04 6.54 18.17
N VAL A 337 5.19 5.74 18.81
CA VAL A 337 5.54 5.08 20.08
C VAL A 337 6.68 4.09 19.86
N ILE A 338 6.55 3.16 18.91
CA ILE A 338 7.52 2.09 18.68
C ILE A 338 8.92 2.64 18.35
N LYS A 339 9.03 3.64 17.48
CA LYS A 339 10.34 4.26 17.12
C LYS A 339 10.95 5.06 18.27
N SER A 340 10.13 5.52 19.21
CA SER A 340 10.61 6.30 20.34
C SER A 340 11.25 5.43 21.40
N VAL A 341 10.74 4.21 21.63
CA VAL A 341 11.11 3.36 22.78
C VAL A 341 11.86 2.08 22.40
N SER A 342 11.83 1.66 21.13
CA SER A 342 12.38 0.35 20.71
C SER A 342 13.53 0.45 19.72
N ASN A 343 14.42 -0.54 19.76
CA ASN A 343 15.54 -0.71 18.82
C ASN A 343 15.13 -1.25 17.45
N ARG A 344 13.82 -1.47 17.20
CA ARG A 344 13.32 -2.16 15.99
C ARG A 344 13.64 -1.42 14.70
N PHE A 345 13.69 -0.09 14.75
CA PHE A 345 13.90 0.78 13.58
C PHE A 345 15.16 1.65 13.69
N GLY A 346 16.14 1.22 14.50
CA GLY A 346 17.35 1.99 14.82
C GLY A 346 17.38 2.41 16.29
N GLU A 347 18.26 3.36 16.64
CA GLU A 347 18.35 3.87 18.02
C GLU A 347 17.03 4.52 18.47
N PRO A 348 16.53 4.24 19.70
CA PRO A 348 15.28 4.80 20.20
C PRO A 348 15.36 6.32 20.31
N TRP A 349 14.35 7.03 19.79
CA TRP A 349 14.39 8.49 19.75
C TRP A 349 14.44 9.14 21.15
N ILE A 350 13.89 8.47 22.16
CA ILE A 350 13.85 8.96 23.54
C ILE A 350 15.25 9.23 24.10
N GLU A 351 16.23 8.41 23.75
CA GLU A 351 17.62 8.57 24.17
C GLU A 351 18.24 9.86 23.60
N GLY A 352 17.95 10.15 22.34
CA GLY A 352 18.36 11.41 21.70
C GLY A 352 17.65 12.63 22.28
N TRP A 353 16.38 12.50 22.67
CA TRP A 353 15.63 13.60 23.30
C TRP A 353 16.12 13.89 24.71
N LYS A 354 16.40 12.86 25.53
CA LYS A 354 16.97 13.00 26.88
C LYS A 354 18.28 13.75 26.87
N LYS A 355 19.21 13.36 25.98
CA LYS A 355 20.51 14.03 25.79
C LYS A 355 20.38 15.52 25.43
N ARG A 356 19.28 15.92 24.78
CA ARG A 356 19.00 17.31 24.36
C ARG A 356 18.07 18.06 25.33
N GLY A 357 17.79 17.51 26.51
CA GLY A 357 16.87 18.13 27.48
C GLY A 357 15.44 18.21 26.95
N TRP A 358 14.96 17.13 26.32
CA TRP A 358 13.62 16.99 25.75
C TRP A 358 13.30 17.98 24.61
N LYS A 359 14.30 18.21 23.76
CA LYS A 359 14.21 19.05 22.56
C LYS A 359 14.41 18.24 21.28
N LYS A 360 13.76 18.69 20.20
CA LYS A 360 13.97 18.18 18.84
C LYS A 360 15.36 18.58 18.33
N ALA A 361 15.80 17.97 17.23
CA ALA A 361 17.10 18.28 16.62
C ALA A 361 17.24 19.76 16.21
N ASN A 362 16.13 20.44 15.90
CA ASN A 362 16.07 21.86 15.58
C ASN A 362 15.97 22.79 16.83
N GLY A 363 16.21 22.25 18.04
CA GLY A 363 16.20 23.02 19.29
C GLY A 363 14.82 23.36 19.85
N LYS A 364 13.73 23.14 19.10
CA LYS A 364 12.37 23.38 19.59
C LYS A 364 11.97 22.35 20.67
N PRO A 365 11.11 22.73 21.64
CA PRO A 365 10.55 21.77 22.60
C PRO A 365 9.89 20.58 21.90
N LEU A 366 10.11 19.37 22.45
CA LEU A 366 9.42 18.18 22.00
C LEU A 366 7.94 18.25 22.41
N ALA A 367 7.02 17.94 21.50
CA ALA A 367 5.61 17.85 21.83
C ALA A 367 5.38 16.68 22.80
N ASN A 368 4.48 16.85 23.78
CA ASN A 368 4.17 15.85 24.80
C ASN A 368 5.40 15.38 25.62
N TRP A 369 6.43 16.22 25.77
CA TRP A 369 7.66 15.83 26.47
C TRP A 369 7.46 15.36 27.91
N ARG A 370 6.47 15.91 28.64
CA ARG A 370 6.12 15.45 29.99
C ARG A 370 5.60 14.01 29.99
N LEU A 371 4.75 13.68 29.03
CA LEU A 371 4.23 12.31 28.88
C LEU A 371 5.34 11.33 28.49
N TRP A 372 6.31 11.79 27.67
CA TRP A 372 7.51 10.99 27.41
C TRP A 372 8.41 10.78 28.62
N GLN A 373 8.53 11.78 29.52
CA GLN A 373 9.24 11.60 30.78
C GLN A 373 8.57 10.56 31.67
N GLU A 374 7.24 10.58 31.76
CA GLU A 374 6.48 9.54 32.49
C GLU A 374 6.73 8.15 31.89
N ILE A 375 6.70 8.03 30.55
CA ILE A 375 6.99 6.77 29.86
C ILE A 375 8.44 6.30 30.11
N ASP A 376 9.43 7.20 30.08
CA ASP A 376 10.83 6.86 30.35
C ASP A 376 11.04 6.35 31.77
N ILE A 377 10.39 7.00 32.75
CA ILE A 377 10.41 6.56 34.16
C ILE A 377 9.78 5.18 34.27
N GLU A 378 8.62 4.95 33.65
CA GLU A 378 7.94 3.67 33.73
C GLU A 378 8.72 2.55 33.04
N LEU A 379 9.24 2.81 31.82
CA LEU A 379 10.08 1.86 31.09
C LEU A 379 11.38 1.51 31.82
N SER A 380 11.93 2.41 32.62
CA SER A 380 13.17 2.15 33.39
C SER A 380 13.03 0.99 34.38
N LYS A 381 11.81 0.60 34.72
CA LYS A 381 11.48 -0.54 35.58
C LYS A 381 11.48 -1.88 34.83
N PHE A 382 11.47 -1.85 33.50
CA PHE A 382 11.38 -3.04 32.65
C PHE A 382 12.76 -3.49 32.17
N ASP A 383 12.91 -4.80 32.01
CA ASP A 383 14.06 -5.37 31.28
C ASP A 383 13.83 -5.17 29.78
N MET A 384 14.43 -4.11 29.22
CA MET A 384 14.26 -3.75 27.80
C MET A 384 14.68 -4.86 26.83
N ALA A 385 15.54 -5.81 27.23
CA ALA A 385 15.91 -6.95 26.39
C ALA A 385 14.77 -7.98 26.24
N LYS A 386 13.79 -7.95 27.15
CA LYS A 386 12.63 -8.83 27.18
C LYS A 386 11.37 -8.22 26.56
N LEU A 387 11.41 -6.93 26.24
CA LEU A 387 10.31 -6.26 25.56
C LEU A 387 10.43 -6.45 24.05
N LYS A 388 9.42 -7.06 23.45
CA LYS A 388 9.28 -7.16 22.00
C LYS A 388 8.18 -6.22 21.53
N PHE A 389 8.44 -5.51 20.43
CA PHE A 389 7.48 -4.64 19.79
C PHE A 389 7.16 -5.15 18.39
N GLU A 390 5.87 -5.24 18.08
CA GLU A 390 5.27 -5.53 16.80
C GLU A 390 4.46 -4.34 16.31
N TRP A 391 4.77 -3.91 15.09
CA TRP A 391 3.97 -2.90 14.42
C TRP A 391 2.93 -3.59 13.56
N VAL A 392 1.68 -3.18 13.73
CA VAL A 392 0.57 -3.57 12.85
C VAL A 392 0.03 -2.31 12.16
N PRO A 393 -0.39 -2.38 10.89
CA PRO A 393 -1.09 -1.26 10.29
C PRO A 393 -2.41 -1.02 11.03
N GLY A 394 -2.75 0.25 11.29
CA GLY A 394 -4.00 0.61 11.95
C GLY A 394 -5.22 0.05 11.21
N HIS A 395 -6.22 -0.37 11.98
CA HIS A 395 -7.49 -0.94 11.49
C HIS A 395 -7.39 -2.20 10.61
N THR A 396 -6.32 -3.02 10.72
CA THR A 396 -6.20 -4.29 9.97
C THR A 396 -5.50 -5.45 10.73
N TYR A 397 -5.93 -6.69 10.45
CA TYR A 397 -5.36 -8.03 10.77
C TYR A 397 -4.93 -8.43 12.20
N SER A 398 -5.05 -7.59 13.22
CA SER A 398 -4.89 -8.04 14.62
C SER A 398 -6.21 -7.96 15.38
N GLU A 399 -6.74 -9.10 15.83
CA GLU A 399 -7.97 -9.14 16.65
C GLU A 399 -7.83 -8.23 17.88
N GLY A 400 -6.68 -8.27 18.54
CA GLY A 400 -6.37 -7.40 19.69
C GLY A 400 -6.27 -5.92 19.34
N ASN A 401 -5.62 -5.55 18.23
CA ASN A 401 -5.55 -4.15 17.79
C ASN A 401 -6.92 -3.60 17.40
N ASN A 402 -7.70 -4.38 16.63
CA ASN A 402 -9.08 -4.03 16.27
C ASN A 402 -9.99 -3.95 17.51
N TYR A 403 -9.69 -4.71 18.56
CA TYR A 403 -10.41 -4.67 19.81
C TYR A 403 -10.16 -3.35 20.56
N VAL A 404 -8.90 -2.92 20.70
CA VAL A 404 -8.60 -1.65 21.39
C VAL A 404 -9.06 -0.42 20.60
N ASP A 405 -9.01 -0.44 19.26
CA ASP A 405 -9.60 0.61 18.41
C ASP A 405 -11.13 0.73 18.61
N ARG A 406 -11.81 -0.42 18.69
CA ARG A 406 -13.25 -0.43 19.01
C ARG A 406 -13.51 0.15 20.39
N LEU A 407 -12.69 -0.18 21.39
CA LEU A 407 -12.84 0.36 22.75
C LEU A 407 -12.69 1.88 22.78
N CYS A 408 -11.74 2.43 22.02
CA CYS A 408 -11.57 3.88 21.85
C CYS A 408 -12.83 4.52 21.25
N ASN A 409 -13.35 3.95 20.16
CA ASN A 409 -14.55 4.46 19.50
C ASN A 409 -15.78 4.42 20.41
N GLU A 410 -16.04 3.29 21.05
CA GLU A 410 -17.14 3.14 22.01
C GLU A 410 -17.05 4.15 23.17
N TYR A 411 -15.84 4.43 23.67
CA TYR A 411 -15.66 5.44 24.73
C TYR A 411 -15.98 6.84 24.21
N MET A 412 -15.49 7.21 23.03
CA MET A 412 -15.79 8.52 22.41
C MET A 412 -17.27 8.68 22.03
N ASP A 413 -17.99 7.59 21.80
CA ASP A 413 -19.45 7.62 21.61
C ASP A 413 -20.20 7.94 22.91
N GLN A 414 -19.61 7.65 24.07
CA GLN A 414 -20.19 7.86 25.40
C GLN A 414 -19.82 9.21 26.04
N MET A 415 -18.72 9.84 25.59
CA MET A 415 -18.32 11.21 25.97
C MET A 415 -19.30 12.26 25.45
#